data_AF-A0A5P8JVR0-F1
#
_entry.id   AF-A0A5P8JVR0-F1
#
_cell.length_a   1.000
_cell.length_b   1.000
_cell.length_c   1.000
_cell.angle_alpha   90.00
_cell.angle_beta   90.00
_cell.angle_gamma   90.00
#
_symmetry.space_group_name_H-M   'P 1'
#
loop_
_entity.id
_entity.type
_entity.pdbx_description
1 polymer ?
#
loop_
_entity_poly.entity_id
_entity_poly.type
_entity_poly.pdbx_seq_one_letter_code
_entity_poly.pdbx_strand_id
1 'polypeptide(L)' 'MLNTIFSLNQPIWQPLAGIAVLLLAAWELYSGYTEFQRIHKHGNRATSGFSAFAIYYSIAIGLILLGGAYSIFTMKF' A
#
# COMPACT_ATOMS: atom_id res chain seq x y z
N MET A 1 23.32 -4.05 -24.66
CA MET A 1 23.59 -2.60 -24.79
C MET A 1 22.33 -1.75 -24.99
N LEU A 2 21.20 -2.32 -25.49
CA LEU A 2 19.91 -1.60 -25.54
C LEU A 2 19.29 -1.35 -24.14
N ASN A 3 19.48 -2.30 -23.22
CA ASN A 3 18.89 -2.26 -21.86
C ASN A 3 19.47 -1.12 -21.00
N THR A 4 20.75 -0.78 -21.20
CA THR A 4 21.41 0.36 -20.53
C THR A 4 20.88 1.71 -21.01
N ILE A 5 20.40 1.81 -22.25
CA ILE A 5 19.81 3.04 -22.79
C ILE A 5 18.39 3.22 -22.25
N PHE A 6 17.63 2.12 -22.11
CA PHE A 6 16.33 2.13 -21.45
C PHE A 6 16.44 2.46 -19.95
N SER A 7 17.47 1.99 -19.24
CA SER A 7 17.65 2.33 -17.82
C SER A 7 18.04 3.79 -17.57
N LEU A 8 18.68 4.46 -18.53
CA LEU A 8 19.07 5.87 -18.46
C LEU A 8 17.95 6.84 -18.86
N ASN A 9 16.92 6.35 -19.57
CA ASN A 9 15.75 7.13 -19.98
C ASN A 9 14.48 6.71 -19.20
N GLN A 10 14.63 6.43 -17.92
CA GLN A 10 13.49 6.28 -17.02
C GLN A 10 13.01 7.70 -16.67
N PRO A 11 11.77 8.13 -17.05
CA PRO A 11 11.25 9.42 -16.63
C PRO A 11 11.38 9.54 -15.12
N ILE A 12 11.89 10.68 -14.64
CA ILE A 12 12.15 10.96 -13.21
C ILE A 12 10.94 10.67 -12.31
N TRP A 13 9.75 10.63 -12.92
CA TRP A 13 8.45 10.27 -12.35
C TRP A 13 8.34 8.82 -11.85
N GLN A 14 9.09 7.85 -12.39
CA GLN A 14 8.98 6.43 -11.97
C GLN A 14 9.46 6.16 -10.54
N PRO A 15 10.67 6.58 -10.12
CA PRO A 15 11.07 6.42 -8.72
C PRO A 15 10.17 7.23 -7.78
N LEU A 16 9.70 8.40 -8.21
CA LEU A 16 8.73 9.22 -7.46
C LEU A 16 7.39 8.51 -7.29
N ALA A 17 6.89 7.85 -8.34
CA ALA A 17 5.66 7.06 -8.28
C ALA A 17 5.80 5.85 -7.35
N GLY A 18 6.94 5.15 -7.38
CA GLY A 18 7.22 4.05 -6.45
C GLY A 18 7.23 4.50 -4.98
N ILE A 19 7.83 5.67 -4.70
CA ILE A 19 7.84 6.27 -3.36
C ILE A 19 6.42 6.67 -2.92
N ALA A 20 5.63 7.27 -3.82
CA ALA A 20 4.25 7.64 -3.53
C ALA A 20 3.39 6.41 -3.21
N VAL A 21 3.53 5.32 -3.97
CA VAL A 21 2.82 4.06 -3.73
C VAL A 21 3.24 3.41 -2.41
N LEU A 22 4.53 3.46 -2.06
CA LEU A 22 5.02 3.02 -0.74
C LEU A 22 4.38 3.80 0.41
N LEU A 23 4.32 5.12 0.29
CA LEU A 23 3.69 5.99 1.30
C LEU A 23 2.20 5.69 1.44
N LEU A 24 1.49 5.51 0.33
CA LEU A 24 0.08 5.11 0.34
C LEU A 24 -0.13 3.73 0.95
N ALA A 25 0.75 2.77 0.68
CA ALA A 25 0.68 1.44 1.28
C ALA A 25 0.86 1.49 2.81
N ALA A 26 1.84 2.26 3.28
CA ALA A 26 2.08 2.48 4.70
C ALA A 26 0.89 3.19 5.37
N TRP A 27 0.28 4.16 4.68
CA TRP A 27 -0.92 4.85 5.16
C TRP A 27 -2.11 3.91 5.32
N GLU A 28 -2.43 3.10 4.30
CA GLU A 28 -3.52 2.11 4.36
C GLU A 28 -3.35 1.13 5.53
N LEU A 29 -2.12 0.64 5.74
CA LEU A 29 -1.81 -0.24 6.87
C LEU A 29 -1.97 0.48 8.22
N TYR A 30 -1.55 1.74 8.31
CA TYR A 30 -1.70 2.54 9.53
C TYR A 30 -3.17 2.86 9.84
N SER A 31 -3.95 3.22 8.83
CA SER A 31 -5.40 3.44 8.97
C SER A 31 -6.11 2.17 9.41
N GLY A 32 -5.81 1.03 8.78
CA GLY A 32 -6.35 -0.28 9.19
C GLY A 32 -5.98 -0.65 10.63
N TYR A 33 -4.74 -0.42 11.04
CA TYR A 33 -4.29 -0.66 12.43
C TYR A 33 -4.97 0.27 13.44
N THR A 34 -5.18 1.54 13.08
CA THR A 34 -5.84 2.52 13.93
C THR A 34 -7.31 2.17 14.14
N GLU A 35 -8.00 1.74 13.08
CA GLU A 35 -9.39 1.29 13.16
C GLU A 35 -9.51 -0.04 13.92
N PHE A 36 -8.55 -0.95 13.76
CA PHE A 36 -8.43 -2.16 14.57
C PHE A 36 -8.25 -1.84 16.05
N GLN A 37 -7.31 -0.94 16.41
CA GLN A 37 -7.11 -0.49 17.79
C GLN A 37 -8.36 0.17 18.37
N ARG A 38 -9.06 0.98 17.56
CA ARG A 38 -10.29 1.66 17.97
C ARG A 38 -11.39 0.66 18.31
N ILE A 39 -11.59 -0.35 17.46
CA ILE A 39 -12.58 -1.42 17.67
C ILE A 39 -12.15 -2.36 18.80
N HIS A 40 -10.85 -2.63 18.95
CA HIS A 40 -10.36 -3.44 20.07
C HIS A 40 -10.61 -2.72 21.41
N LYS A 41 -10.31 -1.42 21.50
CA LYS A 41 -10.43 -0.66 22.75
C LYS A 41 -11.87 -0.21 23.08
N HIS A 42 -12.70 0.07 22.07
CA HIS A 42 -14.05 0.62 22.23
C HIS A 42 -15.14 -0.24 21.57
N GLY A 43 -14.82 -1.48 21.19
CA GLY A 43 -15.76 -2.40 20.54
C GLY A 43 -16.91 -2.74 21.48
N ASN A 44 -18.12 -2.46 21.03
CA ASN A 44 -19.37 -2.83 21.70
C ASN A 44 -20.15 -3.79 20.78
N ARG A 45 -21.23 -4.41 21.28
CA ARG A 45 -22.14 -5.27 20.48
C ARG A 45 -22.74 -4.60 19.23
N ALA A 46 -22.56 -3.29 19.06
CA ALA A 46 -22.97 -2.51 17.90
C ALA A 46 -21.87 -2.32 16.83
N THR A 47 -20.64 -2.81 17.05
CA THR A 47 -19.61 -2.79 16.01
C THR A 47 -20.02 -3.73 14.88
N SER A 48 -20.56 -3.14 13.81
CA SER A 48 -21.04 -3.83 12.63
C SER A 48 -19.93 -4.69 12.01
N GLY A 49 -20.27 -5.88 11.52
CA GLY A 49 -19.35 -6.71 10.74
C GLY A 49 -18.70 -5.95 9.57
N PHE A 50 -19.35 -4.90 9.08
CA PHE A 50 -18.79 -3.95 8.11
C PHE A 50 -17.46 -3.33 8.54
N SER A 51 -17.27 -3.02 9.82
CA SER A 51 -16.02 -2.47 10.34
C SER A 51 -14.88 -3.51 10.37
N ALA A 52 -15.21 -4.78 10.63
CA ALA A 52 -14.24 -5.87 10.51
C ALA A 52 -13.84 -6.11 9.05
N PHE A 53 -14.80 -6.03 8.12
CA PHE A 53 -14.50 -6.04 6.68
C PHE A 53 -13.63 -4.87 6.26
N ALA A 54 -13.88 -3.65 6.76
CA ALA A 54 -13.07 -2.47 6.45
C ALA A 54 -11.60 -2.66 6.88
N ILE A 55 -11.35 -3.21 8.07
CA ILE A 55 -9.99 -3.54 8.52
C ILE A 55 -9.35 -4.59 7.61
N TYR A 56 -10.09 -5.64 7.26
CA TYR A 56 -9.59 -6.71 6.39
C TYR A 56 -9.20 -6.19 5.00
N TYR A 57 -10.04 -5.35 4.41
CA TYR A 57 -9.78 -4.75 3.10
C TYR A 57 -8.65 -3.71 3.14
N SER A 58 -8.52 -2.87 4.18
CA SER A 58 -7.37 -1.97 4.30
C SER A 58 -6.04 -2.73 4.39
N ILE A 59 -5.99 -3.85 5.12
CA ILE A 59 -4.79 -4.70 5.17
C ILE A 59 -4.52 -5.35 3.80
N ALA A 60 -5.55 -5.89 3.14
CA ALA A 60 -5.40 -6.51 1.83
C ALA A 60 -4.94 -5.51 0.76
N ILE A 61 -5.53 -4.31 0.73
CA ILE A 61 -5.15 -3.23 -0.18
C ILE A 61 -3.74 -2.74 0.12
N GLY A 62 -3.37 -2.57 1.39
CA GLY A 62 -2.00 -2.23 1.80
C GLY A 62 -0.96 -3.24 1.28
N LEU A 63 -1.24 -4.54 1.39
CA LEU A 63 -0.37 -5.60 0.85
C LEU A 63 -0.27 -5.58 -0.67
N ILE A 64 -1.38 -5.32 -1.37
CA ILE A 64 -1.39 -5.17 -2.83
C ILE A 64 -0.54 -3.96 -3.25
N LEU A 65 -0.67 -2.83 -2.55
CA LEU A 65 0.13 -1.63 -2.82
C LEU A 65 1.62 -1.86 -2.55
N LEU A 66 1.99 -2.62 -1.51
CA LEU A 66 3.37 -3.03 -1.27
C LEU A 66 3.92 -3.91 -2.41
N GLY A 67 3.12 -4.87 -2.89
CA GLY A 67 3.47 -5.69 -4.05
C GLY A 67 3.60 -4.87 -5.33
N GLY A 68 2.71 -3.89 -5.53
CA GLY A 68 2.75 -2.94 -6.65
C GLY A 68 4.00 -2.05 -6.60
N ALA A 69 4.34 -1.49 -5.44
CA ALA A 69 5.57 -0.74 -5.24
C ALA A 69 6.80 -1.60 -5.53
N TYR A 70 6.84 -2.82 -5.00
CA TYR A 70 7.92 -3.76 -5.28
C TYR A 70 8.04 -4.04 -6.78
N SER A 71 6.93 -4.26 -7.48
CA SER A 71 6.93 -4.43 -8.95
C SER A 71 7.47 -3.20 -9.68
N ILE A 72 7.12 -1.98 -9.25
CA ILE A 72 7.61 -0.73 -9.84
C ILE A 72 9.13 -0.60 -9.68
N PHE A 73 9.68 -0.97 -8.53
CA PHE A 73 11.13 -0.93 -8.27
C PHE A 73 11.91 -2.09 -8.89
N THR A 74 11.25 -3.23 -9.15
CA THR A 74 11.90 -4.45 -9.66
C THR A 74 11.72 -4.66 -11.16
N MET A 75 10.81 -3.92 -11.80
CA MET A 75 10.73 -3.81 -13.25
C MET A 75 12.04 -3.21 -13.79
N LYS A 76 12.99 -4.11 -14.06
CA LYS A 76 14.18 -3.83 -14.88
C LYS A 76 13.74 -3.91 -16.34
N PHE A 77 13.61 -2.75 -16.99
CA PHE A 77 13.58 -2.66 -18.45
C PHE A 77 15.01 -2.69 -19.00
#